data_AF-A0A2D7S013-F1
#
_entry.id   AF-A0A2D7S013-F1
#
_cell.length_a   1.000
_cell.length_b   1.000
_cell.length_c   1.000
_cell.angle_alpha   90.00
_cell.angle_beta   90.00
_cell.angle_gamma   90.00
#
_symmetry.space_group_name_H-M   'P 1'
#
loop_
_entity.id
_entity.type
_entity.pdbx_description
1 polymer ?
#
loop_
_entity_poly.entity_id
_entity_poly.type
_entity_poly.pdbx_seq_one_letter_code
_entity_poly.pdbx_strand_id
1 'polypeptide(L)'
;DPLTIYGDGSQTRSFCFVEDEVRGLIALLDSGEHHPVNLGNPNEFTIRELAEIVLEVTGSSSAIEHRPLPIDDPTRRQPDITRARDLLDWEPQVQLREGVERTVAYFRSIV
;
A
#
# COMPACT_ATOMS: atom_id res chain seq x y z
N ASP A 1 -9.82 -20.76 -2.34
CA ASP A 1 -10.08 -20.02 -3.59
C ASP A 1 -8.80 -19.47 -4.20
N PRO A 2 -8.75 -19.28 -5.53
CA PRO A 2 -7.60 -18.66 -6.19
C PRO A 2 -7.45 -17.19 -5.82
N LEU A 3 -6.21 -16.69 -5.83
CA LEU A 3 -5.89 -15.28 -5.70
C LEU A 3 -5.93 -14.62 -7.09
N THR A 4 -6.90 -13.74 -7.31
CA THR A 4 -7.07 -13.11 -8.62
C THR A 4 -6.17 -11.88 -8.79
N ILE A 5 -5.41 -11.84 -9.89
CA ILE A 5 -4.69 -10.65 -10.37
C ILE A 5 -5.35 -10.18 -11.68
N TYR A 6 -5.76 -8.92 -11.73
CA TYR A 6 -6.17 -8.29 -12.99
C TYR A 6 -4.93 -7.79 -13.74
N GLY A 7 -4.79 -8.11 -15.02
CA GLY A 7 -3.56 -7.93 -15.78
C GLY A 7 -2.53 -9.04 -15.53
N ASP A 8 -1.29 -8.82 -15.96
CA ASP A 8 -0.17 -9.74 -15.74
C ASP A 8 0.53 -9.54 -14.38
N GLY A 9 0.08 -8.54 -13.61
CA GLY A 9 0.62 -8.19 -12.30
C GLY A 9 1.82 -7.23 -12.34
N SER A 10 2.25 -6.77 -13.52
CA SER A 10 3.38 -5.84 -13.69
C SER A 10 3.05 -4.39 -13.33
N GLN A 11 1.77 -4.03 -13.26
CA GLN A 11 1.34 -2.71 -12.83
C GLN A 11 1.76 -2.44 -11.39
N THR A 12 2.16 -1.20 -11.12
CA THR A 12 2.73 -0.83 -9.82
C THR A 12 1.73 -0.06 -8.97
N ARG A 13 1.82 -0.27 -7.66
CA ARG A 13 1.07 0.47 -6.65
C ARG A 13 2.01 0.83 -5.51
N SER A 14 1.61 1.87 -4.79
CA SER A 14 2.22 2.24 -3.52
C SER A 14 1.27 1.94 -2.37
N PHE A 15 1.79 1.38 -1.29
CA PHE A 15 1.01 0.98 -0.12
C PHE A 15 1.51 1.72 1.13
N CYS A 16 0.64 2.52 1.73
CA CYS A 16 0.90 3.20 3.00
C CYS A 16 0.19 2.43 4.10
N PHE A 17 0.91 2.08 5.17
CA PHE A 17 0.28 1.42 6.31
C PHE A 17 -0.52 2.44 7.13
N VAL A 18 -1.64 2.00 7.71
CA VAL A 18 -2.62 2.89 8.35
C VAL A 18 -2.04 3.74 9.48
N GLU A 19 -1.08 3.22 10.25
CA GLU A 19 -0.45 3.99 11.33
C GLU A 19 0.42 5.13 10.81
N ASP A 20 1.12 4.92 9.69
CA ASP A 20 1.89 5.98 9.04
C ASP A 20 0.97 7.07 8.51
N GLU A 21 -0.10 6.66 7.83
CA GLU A 21 -1.12 7.58 7.29
C GLU A 21 -1.76 8.42 8.40
N VAL A 22 -2.19 7.78 9.51
CA VAL A 22 -2.80 8.48 10.65
C VAL A 22 -1.83 9.45 11.29
N ARG A 23 -0.56 9.07 11.46
CA ARG A 23 0.49 9.95 12.00
C ARG A 23 0.70 11.18 11.10
N GLY A 24 0.64 10.99 9.78
CA GLY A 24 0.71 12.07 8.79
C GLY A 24 -0.51 12.99 8.84
N LEU A 25 -1.71 12.43 8.97
CA LEU A 25 -2.96 13.18 9.07
C LEU A 25 -2.98 14.07 10.32
N ILE A 26 -2.52 13.56 11.47
CA ILE A 26 -2.41 14.33 12.71
C ILE A 26 -1.39 15.46 12.55
N ALA A 27 -0.20 15.17 11.99
CA ALA A 27 0.83 16.18 11.74
C ALA A 27 0.32 17.29 10.80
N LEU A 28 -0.39 16.92 9.73
CA LEU A 28 -0.99 17.88 8.80
C LEU A 28 -2.05 18.75 9.50
N LEU A 29 -2.94 18.14 10.30
CA LEU A 29 -3.96 18.86 11.06
C LEU A 29 -3.36 19.94 11.97
N ASP A 30 -2.25 19.63 12.63
CA ASP A 30 -1.60 20.53 13.60
C ASP A 30 -0.66 21.57 12.95
N SER A 31 -0.32 21.42 11.67
CA SER A 31 0.65 22.28 10.96
C SER A 31 0.13 23.66 10.56
N GLY A 32 -1.19 23.84 10.48
CA GLY A 32 -1.80 25.05 9.90
C GLY A 32 -1.63 25.18 8.38
N GLU A 33 -1.15 24.14 7.68
CA GLU A 33 -1.11 24.10 6.21
C GLU A 33 -2.53 23.99 5.62
N HIS A 34 -2.80 24.76 4.58
CA HIS A 34 -4.14 24.89 3.97
C HIS A 34 -4.21 24.37 2.53
N HIS A 35 -3.07 24.03 1.93
CA HIS A 35 -3.02 23.44 0.60
C HIS A 35 -2.87 21.92 0.68
N PRO A 36 -3.20 21.19 -0.41
CA PRO A 36 -3.04 19.74 -0.44
C PRO A 36 -1.60 19.27 -0.18
N VAL A 37 -1.48 18.24 0.64
CA VAL A 37 -0.23 17.53 0.95
C VAL A 37 -0.47 16.04 0.69
N ASN A 38 0.39 15.41 -0.10
CA ASN A 38 0.33 13.97 -0.31
C ASN A 38 0.87 13.26 0.93
N LEU A 39 0.05 12.42 1.54
CA LEU A 39 0.45 11.43 2.52
C LEU A 39 0.37 10.06 1.85
N GLY A 40 1.45 9.30 1.96
CA GLY A 40 1.55 7.99 1.33
C GLY A 40 2.97 7.46 1.35
N ASN A 41 3.16 6.32 0.69
CA ASN A 41 4.47 5.69 0.56
C ASN A 41 5.01 5.89 -0.86
N PRO A 42 6.22 6.46 -1.05
CA PRO A 42 6.80 6.61 -2.38
C PRO A 42 7.37 5.30 -2.94
N ASN A 43 7.43 4.23 -2.15
CA ASN A 43 7.93 2.94 -2.61
C ASN A 43 6.86 2.23 -3.46
N GLU A 44 7.22 1.91 -4.69
CA GLU A 44 6.36 1.18 -5.63
C GLU A 44 6.63 -0.32 -5.56
N PHE A 45 5.56 -1.10 -5.67
CA PHE A 45 5.58 -2.55 -5.78
C PHE A 45 4.62 -2.97 -6.89
N THR A 46 4.99 -4.00 -7.64
CA THR A 46 4.10 -4.66 -8.57
C THR A 46 2.96 -5.38 -7.82
N ILE A 47 1.82 -5.55 -8.47
CA ILE A 47 0.73 -6.37 -7.91
C ILE A 47 1.18 -7.83 -7.70
N ARG A 48 2.10 -8.31 -8.55
CA ARG A 48 2.73 -9.62 -8.39
C ARG A 48 3.51 -9.74 -7.09
N GLU A 49 4.38 -8.78 -6.77
CA GLU A 49 5.14 -8.77 -5.52
C GLU A 49 4.21 -8.73 -4.29
N LEU A 50 3.14 -7.92 -4.33
CA LEU A 50 2.13 -7.93 -3.26
C LEU A 50 1.50 -9.32 -3.10
N ALA A 51 1.09 -9.95 -4.19
CA ALA A 51 0.45 -11.26 -4.17
C ALA A 51 1.38 -12.34 -3.58
N GLU A 52 2.65 -12.32 -3.96
CA GLU A 52 3.68 -13.22 -3.44
C GLU A 52 3.87 -13.04 -1.93
N ILE A 53 4.01 -11.79 -1.46
CA ILE A 53 4.11 -11.49 -0.02
C ILE A 53 2.88 -12.01 0.74
N VAL A 54 1.67 -11.78 0.22
CA VAL A 54 0.43 -12.25 0.85
C VAL A 54 0.40 -13.77 0.94
N LEU A 55 0.75 -14.50 -0.13
CA LEU A 55 0.79 -15.96 -0.13
C LEU A 55 1.80 -16.50 0.89
N GLU A 56 2.99 -15.91 0.94
CA GLU A 56 4.04 -16.30 1.90
C GLU A 56 3.62 -16.06 3.35
N VAL A 57 3.13 -14.86 3.67
CA VAL A 57 2.72 -14.48 5.04
C VAL A 57 1.53 -15.31 5.51
N THR A 58 0.58 -15.60 4.62
CA THR A 58 -0.59 -16.41 4.95
C THR A 58 -0.27 -17.91 5.02
N GLY A 59 0.81 -18.36 4.37
CA GLY A 59 1.10 -19.78 4.14
C GLY A 59 0.12 -20.45 3.18
N SER A 60 -0.59 -19.68 2.37
CA SER A 60 -1.63 -20.18 1.48
C SER A 60 -1.03 -20.87 0.25
N SER A 61 -1.67 -21.96 -0.18
CA SER A 61 -1.36 -22.65 -1.44
C SER A 61 -2.31 -22.24 -2.58
N SER A 62 -3.02 -21.11 -2.45
CA SER A 62 -3.91 -20.60 -3.49
C SER A 62 -3.14 -20.35 -4.79
N ALA A 63 -3.66 -20.87 -5.90
CA ALA A 63 -3.14 -20.53 -7.23
C ALA A 63 -3.45 -19.07 -7.57
N ILE A 64 -2.56 -18.43 -8.33
CA ILE A 64 -2.82 -17.11 -8.92
C ILE A 64 -3.62 -17.30 -10.21
N GLU A 65 -4.76 -16.61 -10.32
CA GLU A 65 -5.58 -16.56 -11.52
C GLU A 65 -5.49 -15.16 -12.15
N HIS A 66 -5.17 -15.08 -13.44
CA HIS A 66 -5.11 -13.82 -14.16
C HIS A 66 -6.45 -13.50 -14.84
N ARG A 67 -6.88 -12.24 -14.77
CA ARG A 67 -8.05 -11.71 -15.48
C ARG A 67 -7.71 -10.47 -16.29
N PRO A 68 -8.49 -10.08 -17.31
CA PRO A 68 -8.22 -8.87 -18.08
C PRO A 68 -8.13 -7.61 -17.21
N LEU A 69 -7.13 -6.76 -17.44
CA LEU A 69 -7.01 -5.47 -16.74
C LEU A 69 -8.13 -4.52 -17.22
N PRO A 70 -8.87 -3.84 -16.33
CA PRO A 70 -9.81 -2.81 -16.73
C PRO A 70 -9.11 -1.68 -17.50
N ILE A 71 -9.78 -1.15 -18.54
CA ILE A 71 -9.22 -0.11 -19.42
C ILE A 71 -8.86 1.17 -18.65
N ASP A 72 -9.64 1.50 -17.62
CA ASP A 72 -9.49 2.73 -16.84
C ASP A 72 -8.57 2.59 -15.62
N ASP A 73 -7.88 1.46 -15.45
CA ASP A 73 -6.99 1.26 -14.30
C ASP A 73 -5.61 1.88 -14.57
N PRO A 74 -5.18 2.92 -13.82
CA PRO A 74 -3.86 3.50 -14.01
C PRO A 74 -2.75 2.47 -13.77
N THR A 75 -1.77 2.43 -14.67
CA THR A 75 -0.68 1.45 -14.61
C THR A 75 0.35 1.77 -13.52
N ARG A 76 0.41 3.04 -13.07
CA ARG A 76 1.36 3.53 -12.06
C ARG A 76 0.67 4.44 -11.04
N ARG A 77 0.98 4.25 -9.74
CA ARG A 77 0.57 5.16 -8.65
C ARG A 77 1.71 5.29 -7.63
N GLN A 78 2.44 6.40 -7.70
CA GLN A 78 3.53 6.75 -6.79
C GLN A 78 3.33 8.19 -6.29
N PRO A 79 3.03 8.40 -4.99
CA PRO A 79 2.91 9.74 -4.45
C PRO A 79 4.28 10.40 -4.31
N ASP A 80 4.39 11.66 -4.76
CA ASP A 80 5.49 12.54 -4.35
C ASP A 80 5.16 13.12 -2.97
N ILE A 81 5.97 12.75 -1.98
CA ILE A 81 5.80 13.16 -0.57
C ILE A 81 6.82 14.21 -0.12
N THR A 82 7.54 14.85 -1.04
CA THR A 82 8.54 15.88 -0.73
C THR A 82 7.95 16.97 0.19
N ARG A 83 6.74 17.42 -0.13
CA ARG A 83 6.03 18.41 0.69
C ARG A 83 5.73 17.94 2.11
N ALA A 84 5.37 16.66 2.29
CA ALA A 84 5.08 16.12 3.63
C ALA A 84 6.36 16.02 4.47
N ARG A 85 7.48 15.62 3.86
CA ARG A 85 8.79 15.60 4.52
C ARG A 85 9.23 17.00 4.95
N ASP A 86 9.16 17.96 4.03
CA ASP A 86 9.66 19.32 4.28
C ASP A 86 8.81 20.10 5.30
N LEU A 87 7.48 19.95 5.25
CA LEU A 87 6.56 20.72 6.09
C LEU A 87 6.25 20.04 7.42
N LEU A 88 6.15 18.71 7.44
CA LEU A 88 5.62 17.96 8.57
C LEU A 88 6.68 17.11 9.28
N ASP A 89 7.91 17.07 8.76
CA ASP A 89 8.95 16.11 9.18
C ASP A 89 8.41 14.67 9.20
N TRP A 90 7.56 14.35 8.22
CA TRP A 90 6.83 13.09 8.15
C TRP A 90 7.29 12.25 6.95
N GLU A 91 7.49 10.96 7.21
CA GLU A 91 7.58 9.91 6.21
C GLU A 91 7.02 8.58 6.77
N PRO A 92 6.57 7.64 5.90
CA PRO A 92 6.11 6.33 6.32
C PRO A 92 7.28 5.45 6.76
N GLN A 93 7.06 4.66 7.81
CA GLN A 93 8.10 3.86 8.46
C GLN A 93 7.86 2.37 8.29
N VAL A 94 6.61 1.95 8.09
CA VAL A 94 6.23 0.54 7.99
C VAL A 94 6.46 0.03 6.57
N GLN A 95 7.28 -1.01 6.45
CA GLN A 95 7.55 -1.66 5.16
C GLN A 95 6.36 -2.52 4.73
N LEU A 96 6.19 -2.74 3.41
CA LEU A 96 5.05 -3.48 2.87
C LEU A 96 4.85 -4.85 3.53
N ARG A 97 5.92 -5.64 3.66
CA ARG A 97 5.84 -6.98 4.29
C ARG A 97 5.33 -6.91 5.73
N GLU A 98 5.89 -6.02 6.54
CA GLU A 98 5.45 -5.84 7.93
C GLU A 98 3.97 -5.42 7.99
N GLY A 99 3.57 -4.46 7.14
CA GLY A 99 2.17 -4.04 7.03
C GLY A 99 1.24 -5.21 6.67
N VAL A 100 1.65 -6.08 5.75
CA VAL A 100 0.89 -7.28 5.36
C VAL A 100 0.82 -8.29 6.52
N GLU A 101 1.93 -8.56 7.22
CA GLU A 101 1.96 -9.46 8.38
C GLU A 101 0.98 -9.01 9.47
N ARG A 102 0.98 -7.72 9.80
CA ARG A 102 0.08 -7.12 10.78
C ARG A 102 -1.37 -7.16 10.33
N THR A 103 -1.62 -6.90 9.05
CA THR A 103 -2.96 -6.98 8.45
C THR A 103 -3.50 -8.41 8.46
N VAL A 104 -2.68 -9.39 8.10
CA VAL A 104 -3.04 -10.83 8.14
C VAL A 104 -3.31 -11.28 9.57
N ALA A 105 -2.50 -10.86 10.54
CA ALA A 105 -2.71 -11.16 11.96
C ALA A 105 -4.07 -10.62 12.44
N TYR A 106 -4.44 -9.39 12.06
CA TYR A 106 -5.75 -8.83 12.33
C TYR A 106 -6.87 -9.69 11.72
N PHE A 107 -6.82 -10.01 10.43
CA PHE A 107 -7.85 -10.83 9.79
C PHE A 107 -7.98 -12.22 10.41
N ARG A 108 -6.88 -12.86 10.82
CA ARG A 108 -6.91 -14.14 11.55
C ARG A 108 -7.57 -14.04 12.92
N SER A 109 -7.61 -12.86 13.54
CA SER A 109 -8.20 -12.67 14.87
C SER A 109 -9.71 -12.45 14.86
N ILE A 110 -10.27 -12.08 13.69
CA ILE A 110 -11.70 -11.74 13.52
C ILE A 110 -12.47 -12.76 12.68
N VAL A 111 -11.80 -13.82 12.23
CA VAL A 111 -12.36 -14.93 11.44
C VAL A 111 -12.34 -16.21 12.26
#